data_AF-A0ABD4HRK0-F1
#
_entry.id   AF-A0ABD4HRK0-F1
#
_cell.length_a   1.000
_cell.length_b   1.000
_cell.length_c   1.000
_cell.angle_alpha   90.00
_cell.angle_beta   90.00
_cell.angle_gamma   90.00
#
_symmetry.space_group_name_H-M   'P 1'
#
loop_
_entity.id
_entity.type
_entity.pdbx_description
1 polymer ?
#
loop_
_entity_poly.entity_id
_entity_poly.type
_entity_poly.pdbx_seq_one_letter_code
_entity_poly.pdbx_strand_id
1 'polypeptide(L)'
;MKRKVLVPLLLSLLLSGCSANVPEEATTSSSSQKQMPSETVESSQSSLSDTKTVTRASASGSTSESVSETESPKTPETASAYPYQVDMSQQSNVLTFSFEGFNVPDTVTIDQSKEEVTFESSTPDDSVTSRYRATIATVPTKTIRVFSVGTNQIREVKVNTQISIGKILGGTQDRKDYHGTMYLFYNHDGVLSLATPNYAGNVPADQMDVMQEVLP
;
A
#
# COMPACT_ATOMS: atom_id res chain seq x y z
N MET A 1 19.32 34.20 -58.55
CA MET A 1 20.19 33.16 -59.16
C MET A 1 19.87 31.83 -58.52
N LYS A 2 19.41 30.84 -59.30
CA LYS A 2 19.01 29.50 -58.82
C LYS A 2 20.22 28.57 -58.82
N ARG A 3 20.44 27.80 -57.75
CA ARG A 3 21.34 26.64 -57.77
C ARG A 3 20.61 25.43 -57.22
N LYS A 4 20.38 24.45 -58.09
CA LYS A 4 19.94 23.08 -57.79
C LYS A 4 21.19 22.21 -57.81
N VAL A 5 21.44 21.38 -56.80
CA VAL A 5 22.29 20.17 -56.84
C VAL A 5 21.84 19.29 -55.66
N LEU A 6 21.05 18.23 -55.89
CA LEU A 6 21.39 16.83 -56.18
C LEU A 6 21.77 16.02 -54.91
N VAL A 7 20.88 15.11 -54.54
CA VAL A 7 21.00 14.06 -53.51
C VAL A 7 21.79 12.86 -54.06
N PRO A 8 22.56 12.15 -53.23
CA PRO A 8 22.71 10.71 -53.40
C PRO A 8 22.21 9.94 -52.16
N LEU A 9 21.32 9.00 -52.45
CA LEU A 9 20.85 7.90 -51.64
C LEU A 9 21.98 6.85 -51.57
N LEU A 10 22.39 6.41 -50.38
CA LEU A 10 23.27 5.24 -50.24
C LEU A 10 22.78 4.30 -49.14
N LEU A 11 22.41 3.13 -49.64
CA LEU A 11 21.86 1.94 -49.02
C LEU A 11 22.96 1.22 -48.21
N SER A 12 22.67 0.86 -46.96
CA SER A 12 23.48 -0.10 -46.19
C SER A 12 22.56 -1.06 -45.45
N LEU A 13 22.34 -2.24 -46.05
CA LEU A 13 21.75 -3.39 -45.37
C LEU A 13 22.85 -4.18 -44.67
N LEU A 14 22.59 -4.43 -43.39
CA LEU A 14 23.46 -5.12 -42.44
C LEU A 14 23.19 -6.64 -42.44
N LEU A 15 24.30 -7.37 -42.38
CA LEU A 15 24.57 -8.61 -41.63
C LEU A 15 23.86 -9.94 -41.95
N SER A 16 24.73 -10.90 -42.28
CA SER A 16 24.61 -12.36 -42.18
C SER A 16 24.35 -12.85 -40.75
N GLY A 17 23.66 -13.99 -40.62
CA GLY A 17 23.62 -14.77 -39.37
C GLY A 17 22.82 -16.07 -39.52
N CYS A 18 23.48 -17.20 -39.23
CA CYS A 18 23.12 -18.56 -39.62
C CYS A 18 21.94 -19.19 -38.87
N SER A 19 21.27 -20.16 -39.50
CA SER A 19 20.92 -21.41 -38.81
C SER A 19 20.94 -22.59 -39.78
N ALA A 20 21.80 -23.55 -39.44
CA ALA A 20 21.85 -24.87 -40.05
C ALA A 20 20.64 -25.68 -39.59
N ASN A 21 20.09 -26.48 -40.51
CA ASN A 21 18.99 -27.39 -40.24
C ASN A 21 19.42 -28.79 -40.70
N VAL A 22 19.49 -29.76 -39.79
CA VAL A 22 19.56 -31.21 -40.07
C VAL A 22 18.81 -31.94 -38.93
N PRO A 23 18.06 -33.03 -39.21
CA PRO A 23 16.89 -33.46 -38.45
C PRO A 23 17.14 -34.70 -37.58
N GLU A 24 16.21 -35.03 -36.68
CA GLU A 24 16.04 -36.38 -36.14
C GLU A 24 14.57 -36.64 -35.75
N GLU A 25 13.95 -37.65 -36.37
CA GLU A 25 12.80 -38.38 -35.84
C GLU A 25 13.29 -39.63 -35.10
N ALA A 26 12.64 -39.98 -33.98
CA ALA A 26 12.01 -41.29 -33.70
C ALA A 26 11.99 -41.65 -32.19
N THR A 27 10.77 -41.66 -31.63
CA THR A 27 10.09 -42.74 -30.86
C THR A 27 10.74 -43.41 -29.62
N THR A 28 9.84 -43.62 -28.64
CA THR A 28 9.71 -44.70 -27.61
C THR A 28 10.17 -44.49 -26.15
N SER A 29 9.15 -44.26 -25.29
CA SER A 29 8.85 -44.89 -23.98
C SER A 29 9.89 -44.97 -22.85
N SER A 30 9.56 -44.38 -21.69
CA SER A 30 9.40 -45.14 -20.43
C SER A 30 8.77 -44.30 -19.31
N SER A 31 7.92 -44.97 -18.53
CA SER A 31 7.19 -44.54 -17.34
C SER A 31 8.09 -44.30 -16.13
N SER A 32 7.71 -43.36 -15.25
CA SER A 32 7.65 -43.60 -13.80
C SER A 32 6.89 -42.49 -13.07
N GLN A 33 5.73 -42.87 -12.54
CA GLN A 33 5.03 -42.20 -11.46
C GLN A 33 5.87 -42.25 -10.18
N LYS A 34 5.78 -41.22 -9.33
CA LYS A 34 5.70 -41.42 -7.88
C LYS A 34 4.99 -40.24 -7.18
N GLN A 35 3.82 -40.58 -6.65
CA GLN A 35 3.01 -39.84 -5.69
C GLN A 35 3.62 -39.94 -4.27
N MET A 36 3.57 -38.82 -3.54
CA MET A 36 3.09 -38.59 -2.15
C MET A 36 3.66 -39.45 -0.96
N PRO A 37 3.71 -38.94 0.29
CA PRO A 37 2.51 -38.50 1.03
C PRO A 37 2.63 -37.30 2.01
N SER A 38 1.45 -36.79 2.35
CA SER A 38 1.12 -35.96 3.51
C SER A 38 1.32 -36.71 4.83
N GLU A 39 1.67 -35.98 5.89
CA GLU A 39 1.36 -36.38 7.27
C GLU A 39 0.54 -35.29 7.97
N THR A 40 -0.57 -35.76 8.51
CA THR A 40 -1.50 -35.09 9.42
C THR A 40 -1.05 -35.43 10.84
N VAL A 41 -1.00 -34.46 11.75
CA VAL A 41 -1.05 -34.73 13.19
C VAL A 41 -2.06 -33.80 13.85
N GLU A 42 -3.02 -34.44 14.50
CA GLU A 42 -4.13 -33.90 15.26
C GLU A 42 -3.83 -33.99 16.76
N SER A 43 -4.48 -33.10 17.53
CA SER A 43 -4.85 -33.22 18.94
C SER A 43 -3.81 -32.97 20.04
N SER A 44 -4.12 -31.99 20.90
CA SER A 44 -4.30 -32.20 22.35
C SER A 44 -5.04 -31.03 23.02
N GLN A 45 -6.07 -31.38 23.78
CA GLN A 45 -6.86 -30.55 24.70
C GLN A 45 -6.14 -30.34 26.05
N SER A 46 -6.71 -29.44 26.88
CA SER A 46 -6.55 -29.18 28.35
C SER A 46 -6.04 -27.77 28.65
N SER A 47 -6.50 -26.99 29.64
CA SER A 47 -7.52 -27.14 30.68
C SER A 47 -7.80 -25.75 31.29
N LEU A 48 -9.01 -25.58 31.85
CA LEU A 48 -9.48 -24.44 32.64
C LEU A 48 -8.71 -24.26 33.96
N SER A 49 -8.68 -23.03 34.50
CA SER A 49 -8.57 -22.77 35.94
C SER A 49 -9.27 -21.45 36.30
N ASP A 50 -10.44 -21.57 36.92
CA ASP A 50 -11.10 -20.55 37.74
C ASP A 50 -10.39 -20.42 39.10
N THR A 51 -10.27 -19.21 39.64
CA THR A 51 -10.40 -19.00 41.10
C THR A 51 -10.92 -17.59 41.43
N LYS A 52 -12.08 -17.55 42.11
CA LYS A 52 -12.61 -16.43 42.93
C LYS A 52 -11.59 -16.09 44.05
N THR A 53 -11.56 -14.96 44.77
CA THR A 53 -12.62 -14.33 45.57
C THR A 53 -12.00 -13.11 46.31
N VAL A 54 -12.72 -11.98 46.32
CA VAL A 54 -13.00 -11.04 47.45
C VAL A 54 -11.86 -10.52 48.33
N THR A 55 -11.75 -9.18 48.43
CA THR A 55 -11.79 -8.47 49.73
C THR A 55 -12.40 -7.06 49.55
N ARG A 56 -13.27 -6.72 50.50
CA ARG A 56 -14.14 -5.56 50.62
C ARG A 56 -13.64 -4.76 51.83
N ALA A 57 -13.48 -3.44 51.72
CA ALA A 57 -13.56 -2.55 52.89
C ALA A 57 -13.81 -1.09 52.46
N SER A 58 -14.91 -0.56 52.99
CA SER A 58 -15.36 0.83 52.91
C SER A 58 -14.68 1.71 53.95
N ALA A 59 -14.58 3.02 53.70
CA ALA A 59 -14.61 4.03 54.75
C ALA A 59 -15.24 5.32 54.20
N SER A 60 -16.34 5.74 54.85
CA SER A 60 -17.08 6.98 54.63
C SER A 60 -16.31 8.20 55.13
N GLY A 61 -16.54 9.34 54.49
CA GLY A 61 -16.26 10.67 55.03
C GLY A 61 -17.11 11.70 54.29
N SER A 62 -18.14 12.23 54.95
CA SER A 62 -19.02 13.29 54.46
C SER A 62 -18.61 14.60 55.11
N THR A 63 -18.46 15.67 54.32
CA THR A 63 -18.65 17.07 54.74
C THR A 63 -18.81 17.97 53.51
N SER A 64 -19.80 18.86 53.59
CA SER A 64 -20.23 19.85 52.58
C SER A 64 -19.45 21.18 52.65
N GLU A 65 -19.80 22.08 51.70
CA GLU A 65 -19.50 23.53 51.55
C GLU A 65 -18.40 23.85 50.53
N SER A 66 -18.73 24.37 49.32
CA SER A 66 -18.93 25.80 48.96
C SER A 66 -17.72 26.64 49.38
N VAL A 67 -16.93 27.29 48.52
CA VAL A 67 -17.26 28.36 47.56
C VAL A 67 -16.08 28.59 46.58
N SER A 68 -16.36 29.33 45.51
CA SER A 68 -15.45 30.20 44.73
C SER A 68 -15.09 29.74 43.33
N GLU A 69 -15.75 30.41 42.39
CA GLU A 69 -15.36 30.63 41.00
C GLU A 69 -13.87 31.03 40.94
N THR A 70 -13.10 30.21 40.26
CA THR A 70 -11.84 30.62 39.64
C THR A 70 -11.92 30.11 38.22
N GLU A 71 -12.08 31.04 37.30
CA GLU A 71 -12.00 30.82 35.86
C GLU A 71 -10.61 30.26 35.55
N SER A 72 -10.51 28.93 35.53
CA SER A 72 -9.32 28.22 35.09
C SER A 72 -9.29 28.18 33.57
N PRO A 73 -8.10 28.30 32.98
CA PRO A 73 -7.92 28.38 31.53
C PRO A 73 -8.46 27.11 30.89
N LYS A 74 -9.07 27.28 29.70
CA LYS A 74 -9.58 26.22 28.83
C LYS A 74 -8.77 24.94 28.97
N THR A 75 -9.46 23.89 29.43
CA THR A 75 -9.03 22.49 29.36
C THR A 75 -8.37 22.22 28.01
N PRO A 76 -7.20 21.56 27.99
CA PRO A 76 -6.52 21.21 26.75
C PRO A 76 -7.43 20.34 25.90
N GLU A 77 -7.38 20.55 24.59
CA GLU A 77 -7.99 19.67 23.60
C GLU A 77 -7.78 18.22 24.01
N THR A 78 -8.87 17.48 24.15
CA THR A 78 -8.86 16.06 24.48
C THR A 78 -7.91 15.36 23.52
N ALA A 79 -6.80 14.82 24.03
CA ALA A 79 -5.90 14.02 23.21
C ALA A 79 -6.74 12.91 22.55
N SER A 80 -6.84 12.94 21.21
CA SER A 80 -7.60 11.93 20.48
C SER A 80 -7.05 10.55 20.81
N ALA A 81 -7.94 9.56 20.98
CA ALA A 81 -7.54 8.16 21.13
C ALA A 81 -6.69 7.67 19.93
N TYR A 82 -6.72 8.41 18.82
CA TYR A 82 -5.97 8.15 17.59
C TYR A 82 -5.20 9.42 17.18
N PRO A 83 -4.04 9.71 17.82
CA PRO A 83 -3.33 10.97 17.66
C PRO A 83 -2.66 11.14 16.28
N TYR A 84 -2.55 10.07 15.49
CA TYR A 84 -1.99 10.08 14.13
C TYR A 84 -3.08 9.87 13.07
N GLN A 85 -4.35 10.12 13.40
CA GLN A 85 -5.42 10.04 12.42
C GLN A 85 -5.37 11.25 11.48
N VAL A 86 -5.53 11.01 10.19
CA VAL A 86 -5.91 12.04 9.23
C VAL A 86 -7.41 12.22 9.30
N ASP A 87 -7.86 13.44 9.60
CA ASP A 87 -9.28 13.79 9.59
C ASP A 87 -9.77 13.92 8.14
N MET A 88 -10.40 12.85 7.66
CA MET A 88 -10.94 12.76 6.31
C MET A 88 -12.07 13.77 6.04
N SER A 89 -12.75 14.27 7.08
CA SER A 89 -13.79 15.31 6.93
C SER A 89 -13.23 16.68 6.54
N GLN A 90 -11.94 16.90 6.81
CA GLN A 90 -11.21 18.11 6.43
C GLN A 90 -10.49 17.95 5.08
N GLN A 91 -10.56 16.77 4.46
CA GLN A 91 -9.93 16.50 3.16
C GLN A 91 -10.93 16.67 2.01
N SER A 92 -10.41 16.87 0.80
CA SER A 92 -11.21 16.73 -0.43
C SER A 92 -11.79 15.32 -0.52
N ASN A 93 -13.01 15.20 -1.07
CA ASN A 93 -13.61 13.90 -1.39
C ASN A 93 -12.76 13.08 -2.37
N VAL A 94 -11.92 13.74 -3.16
CA VAL A 94 -10.99 13.11 -4.09
C VAL A 94 -9.56 13.54 -3.72
N LEU A 95 -8.72 12.55 -3.41
CA LEU A 95 -7.30 12.71 -3.16
C LEU A 95 -6.53 11.94 -4.21
N THR A 96 -5.70 12.62 -5.00
CA THR A 96 -4.80 11.99 -5.98
C THR A 96 -3.38 12.12 -5.47
N PHE A 97 -2.60 11.06 -5.62
CA PHE A 97 -1.18 11.00 -5.30
C PHE A 97 -0.41 10.49 -6.50
N SER A 98 0.79 11.02 -6.69
CA SER A 98 1.65 10.73 -7.84
C SER A 98 2.83 9.86 -7.41
N PHE A 99 3.14 8.84 -8.21
CA PHE A 99 4.34 8.03 -8.01
C PHE A 99 5.47 8.53 -8.90
N GLU A 100 6.70 8.29 -8.46
CA GLU A 100 7.89 8.44 -9.28
C GLU A 100 8.58 7.08 -9.44
N GLY A 101 9.09 6.84 -10.65
CA GLY A 101 9.92 5.67 -10.94
C GLY A 101 9.35 4.75 -12.01
N PHE A 102 9.95 3.57 -12.12
CA PHE A 102 9.56 2.55 -13.11
C PHE A 102 8.74 1.45 -12.45
N ASN A 103 7.88 0.80 -13.22
CA ASN A 103 7.08 -0.35 -12.79
C ASN A 103 6.08 -0.05 -11.65
N VAL A 104 5.75 1.21 -11.44
CA VAL A 104 4.71 1.71 -10.54
C VAL A 104 3.59 2.34 -11.38
N PRO A 105 2.37 2.48 -10.84
CA PRO A 105 1.35 3.29 -11.50
C PRO A 105 1.80 4.75 -11.56
N ASP A 106 1.24 5.57 -12.44
CA ASP A 106 1.51 7.01 -12.45
C ASP A 106 0.85 7.69 -11.26
N THR A 107 -0.41 7.33 -11.01
CA THR A 107 -1.21 7.91 -9.93
C THR A 107 -2.03 6.87 -9.18
N VAL A 108 -2.37 7.23 -7.95
CA VAL A 108 -3.45 6.60 -7.18
C VAL A 108 -4.42 7.68 -6.73
N THR A 109 -5.70 7.48 -7.04
CA THR A 109 -6.79 8.38 -6.65
C THR A 109 -7.73 7.67 -5.68
N ILE A 110 -7.92 8.25 -4.49
CA ILE A 110 -8.89 7.82 -3.47
C ILE A 110 -10.12 8.71 -3.60
N ASP A 111 -11.25 8.13 -3.97
CA ASP A 111 -12.56 8.80 -4.01
C ASP A 111 -13.41 8.33 -2.82
N GLN A 112 -13.48 9.18 -1.80
CA GLN A 112 -14.24 8.93 -0.57
C GLN A 112 -15.75 8.81 -0.84
N SER A 113 -16.25 9.56 -1.82
CA SER A 113 -17.69 9.61 -2.12
C SER A 113 -18.16 8.33 -2.82
N LYS A 114 -17.26 7.65 -3.53
CA LYS A 114 -17.54 6.39 -4.22
C LYS A 114 -17.05 5.16 -3.46
N GLU A 115 -16.26 5.35 -2.40
CA GLU A 115 -15.53 4.26 -1.73
C GLU A 115 -14.65 3.50 -2.71
N GLU A 116 -13.89 4.23 -3.54
CA GLU A 116 -13.08 3.67 -4.61
C GLU A 116 -11.63 4.13 -4.54
N VAL A 117 -10.73 3.26 -4.99
CA VAL A 117 -9.34 3.60 -5.32
C VAL A 117 -9.14 3.30 -6.80
N THR A 118 -8.56 4.26 -7.52
CA THR A 118 -8.22 4.15 -8.94
C THR A 118 -6.72 4.25 -9.11
N PHE A 119 -6.11 3.29 -9.79
CA PHE A 119 -4.74 3.37 -10.25
C PHE A 119 -4.73 3.66 -11.75
N GLU A 120 -3.89 4.61 -12.16
CA GLU A 120 -3.69 4.95 -13.57
C GLU A 120 -2.24 4.68 -13.95
N SER A 121 -2.02 4.20 -15.16
CA SER A 121 -0.67 3.92 -15.69
C SER A 121 -0.65 4.23 -17.17
N SER A 122 0.22 5.14 -17.58
CA SER A 122 0.39 5.52 -18.96
C SER A 122 1.48 4.67 -19.60
N THR A 123 1.17 4.12 -20.75
CA THR A 123 2.15 3.54 -21.68
C THR A 123 2.27 4.47 -22.89
N PRO A 124 3.32 4.35 -23.72
CA PRO A 124 3.46 5.17 -24.92
C PRO A 124 2.25 5.10 -25.87
N ASP A 125 1.53 3.98 -25.87
CA ASP A 125 0.46 3.69 -26.82
C ASP A 125 -0.96 3.67 -26.21
N ASP A 126 -1.08 3.59 -24.87
CA ASP A 126 -2.37 3.44 -24.18
C ASP A 126 -2.31 3.91 -22.71
N SER A 127 -3.46 4.23 -22.14
CA SER A 127 -3.64 4.50 -20.71
C SER A 127 -4.41 3.37 -20.04
N VAL A 128 -3.82 2.79 -19.00
CA VAL A 128 -4.42 1.70 -18.26
C VAL A 128 -5.00 2.22 -16.95
N THR A 129 -6.23 1.80 -16.65
CA THR A 129 -6.93 2.16 -15.41
C THR A 129 -7.40 0.89 -14.70
N SER A 130 -7.12 0.80 -13.41
CA SER A 130 -7.62 -0.26 -12.53
C SER A 130 -8.38 0.36 -11.36
N ARG A 131 -9.68 0.04 -11.23
CA ARG A 131 -10.55 0.54 -10.17
C ARG A 131 -10.88 -0.54 -9.16
N TYR A 132 -10.84 -0.18 -7.88
CA TYR A 132 -11.08 -1.08 -6.75
C TYR A 132 -12.06 -0.46 -5.79
N ARG A 133 -12.89 -1.30 -5.14
CA ARG A 133 -13.59 -0.89 -3.93
C ARG A 133 -12.55 -0.66 -2.84
N ALA A 134 -12.71 0.40 -2.06
CA ALA A 134 -11.84 0.73 -0.94
C ALA A 134 -12.65 1.02 0.33
N THR A 135 -12.03 0.82 1.47
CA THR A 135 -12.60 1.22 2.76
C THR A 135 -11.57 2.06 3.51
N ILE A 136 -12.02 3.16 4.10
CA ILE A 136 -11.19 4.05 4.92
C ILE A 136 -11.63 3.88 6.37
N ALA A 137 -10.69 3.59 7.26
CA ALA A 137 -10.99 3.33 8.66
C ALA A 137 -9.90 3.89 9.58
N THR A 138 -10.32 4.38 10.75
CA THR A 138 -9.42 4.64 11.86
C THR A 138 -9.11 3.34 12.58
N VAL A 139 -7.83 3.03 12.75
CA VAL A 139 -7.32 1.81 13.40
C VAL A 139 -6.43 2.17 14.59
N PRO A 140 -6.17 1.25 15.55
CA PRO A 140 -5.16 1.45 16.59
C PRO A 140 -3.81 1.86 16.00
N THR A 141 -3.03 2.64 16.74
CA THR A 141 -1.76 3.17 16.24
C THR A 141 -0.83 2.05 15.82
N LYS A 142 -0.41 2.08 14.57
CA LYS A 142 0.61 1.19 14.02
C LYS A 142 1.86 1.99 13.69
N THR A 143 3.02 1.38 13.89
CA THR A 143 4.28 1.86 13.32
C THR A 143 4.49 1.12 12.00
N ILE A 144 4.69 1.84 10.91
CA ILE A 144 5.05 1.31 9.59
C ILE A 144 6.44 1.82 9.19
N ARG A 145 7.12 1.10 8.30
CA ARG A 145 8.36 1.57 7.67
C ARG A 145 8.02 2.13 6.28
N VAL A 146 8.59 3.27 5.92
CA VAL A 146 8.40 3.88 4.59
C VAL A 146 9.73 4.23 3.95
N PHE A 147 9.83 4.08 2.63
CA PHE A 147 10.84 4.76 1.82
C PHE A 147 10.43 6.23 1.69
N SER A 148 11.28 7.09 2.22
CA SER A 148 11.03 8.53 2.21
C SER A 148 11.01 9.09 0.79
N VAL A 149 9.98 9.84 0.45
CA VAL A 149 9.91 10.54 -0.84
C VAL A 149 11.14 11.44 -1.02
N GLY A 150 11.71 11.46 -2.23
CA GLY A 150 12.88 12.27 -2.60
C GLY A 150 14.24 11.78 -2.08
N THR A 151 14.31 11.02 -0.98
CA THR A 151 15.59 10.55 -0.41
C THR A 151 15.76 9.04 -0.38
N ASN A 152 14.66 8.28 -0.50
CA ASN A 152 14.61 6.82 -0.38
C ASN A 152 15.18 6.28 0.95
N GLN A 153 15.36 7.13 1.96
CA GLN A 153 15.76 6.68 3.29
C GLN A 153 14.59 5.96 3.96
N ILE A 154 14.87 4.82 4.60
CA ILE A 154 13.85 4.08 5.36
C ILE A 154 13.65 4.77 6.71
N ARG A 155 12.40 5.09 7.05
CA ARG A 155 12.03 5.63 8.36
C ARG A 155 10.75 5.02 8.91
N GLU A 156 10.59 5.10 10.21
CA GLU A 156 9.36 4.68 10.89
C GLU A 156 8.34 5.83 10.95
N VAL A 157 7.07 5.50 10.72
CA VAL A 157 5.94 6.44 10.78
C VAL A 157 4.81 5.81 11.59
N LYS A 158 4.20 6.59 12.48
CA LYS A 158 3.01 6.16 13.22
C LYS A 158 1.76 6.58 12.47
N VAL A 159 0.81 5.66 12.33
CA VAL A 159 -0.40 5.86 11.52
C VAL A 159 -1.64 5.36 12.25
N ASN A 160 -2.76 6.04 12.01
CA ASN A 160 -4.09 5.59 12.45
C ASN A 160 -5.11 5.53 11.31
N THR A 161 -4.90 6.18 10.17
CA THR A 161 -5.84 6.16 9.03
C THR A 161 -5.41 5.11 8.02
N GLN A 162 -6.19 4.02 7.93
CA GLN A 162 -5.94 2.89 7.04
C GLN A 162 -6.90 2.90 5.86
N ILE A 163 -6.39 2.59 4.67
CA ILE A 163 -7.17 2.34 3.46
C ILE A 163 -6.96 0.88 3.06
N SER A 164 -8.05 0.12 2.98
CA SER A 164 -8.00 -1.29 2.56
C SER A 164 -8.53 -1.41 1.13
N ILE A 165 -7.71 -1.91 0.21
CA ILE A 165 -8.09 -2.19 -1.17
C ILE A 165 -8.85 -3.53 -1.20
N GLY A 166 -10.06 -3.51 -1.74
CA GLY A 166 -10.96 -4.65 -1.83
C GLY A 166 -11.07 -5.19 -3.26
N LYS A 167 -12.28 -5.62 -3.64
CA LYS A 167 -12.53 -6.22 -4.95
C LYS A 167 -12.29 -5.23 -6.09
N ILE A 168 -11.70 -5.72 -7.17
CA ILE A 168 -11.64 -5.00 -8.44
C ILE A 168 -13.06 -4.73 -8.96
N LEU A 169 -13.29 -3.51 -9.42
CA LEU A 169 -14.58 -3.03 -9.95
C LEU A 169 -14.55 -2.98 -11.49
N GLY A 170 -13.37 -2.90 -12.09
CA GLY A 170 -13.18 -2.90 -13.55
C GLY A 170 -12.15 -1.85 -14.00
N GLY A 171 -12.13 -1.59 -15.30
CA GLY A 171 -11.16 -0.72 -15.97
C GLY A 171 -10.53 -1.43 -17.18
N THR A 172 -9.60 -0.78 -17.87
CA THR A 172 -8.81 -1.42 -18.94
C THR A 172 -7.85 -2.51 -18.40
N GLN A 173 -7.78 -2.64 -17.07
CA GLN A 173 -7.02 -3.61 -16.29
C GLN A 173 -5.54 -3.66 -16.67
N ASP A 174 -4.71 -3.13 -15.78
CA ASP A 174 -3.30 -3.45 -15.79
C ASP A 174 -3.13 -4.96 -15.60
N ARG A 175 -2.11 -5.54 -16.24
CA ARG A 175 -1.70 -6.92 -15.95
C ARG A 175 -1.25 -7.06 -14.50
N LYS A 176 -0.96 -5.94 -13.82
CA LYS A 176 -0.68 -5.88 -12.39
C LYS A 176 -1.96 -5.68 -11.59
N ASP A 177 -2.16 -6.58 -10.62
CA ASP A 177 -3.22 -6.42 -9.63
C ASP A 177 -2.69 -5.66 -8.41
N TYR A 178 -3.16 -4.43 -8.23
CA TYR A 178 -2.83 -3.61 -7.08
C TYR A 178 -3.65 -4.05 -5.87
N HIS A 179 -2.96 -4.47 -4.82
CA HIS A 179 -3.58 -5.01 -3.62
C HIS A 179 -2.80 -4.60 -2.38
N GLY A 180 -3.42 -4.80 -1.23
CA GLY A 180 -2.80 -4.53 0.07
C GLY A 180 -3.45 -3.36 0.79
N THR A 181 -2.77 -2.93 1.86
CA THR A 181 -3.23 -1.87 2.74
C THR A 181 -2.37 -0.63 2.51
N MET A 182 -3.00 0.53 2.48
CA MET A 182 -2.34 1.83 2.41
C MET A 182 -2.63 2.62 3.69
N TYR A 183 -1.83 3.65 3.97
CA TYR A 183 -2.01 4.51 5.14
C TYR A 183 -1.87 5.98 4.77
N LEU A 184 -2.77 6.81 5.29
CA LEU A 184 -2.66 8.27 5.21
C LEU A 184 -2.00 8.79 6.50
N PHE A 185 -1.09 9.74 6.35
CA PHE A 185 -0.42 10.41 7.45
C PHE A 185 0.08 11.80 7.03
N TYR A 186 0.36 12.67 7.99
CA TYR A 186 1.12 13.89 7.73
C TYR A 186 2.60 13.61 7.93
N ASN A 187 3.42 13.94 6.92
CA ASN A 187 4.86 13.80 7.04
C ASN A 187 5.47 14.91 7.94
N HIS A 188 6.80 14.90 8.10
CA HIS A 188 7.49 15.85 8.98
C HIS A 188 7.32 17.33 8.58
N ASP A 189 6.99 17.60 7.31
CA ASP A 189 6.70 18.94 6.78
C ASP A 189 5.22 19.33 6.93
N GLY A 190 4.40 18.47 7.53
CA GLY A 190 2.95 18.66 7.65
C GLY A 190 2.19 18.40 6.35
N VAL A 191 2.83 17.83 5.33
CA VAL A 191 2.20 17.50 4.04
C VAL A 191 1.51 16.15 4.14
N LEU A 192 0.26 16.08 3.65
CA LEU A 192 -0.47 14.81 3.56
C LEU A 192 0.29 13.86 2.63
N SER A 193 0.57 12.67 3.13
CA SER A 193 1.31 11.62 2.42
C SER A 193 0.51 10.33 2.46
N LEU A 194 0.69 9.52 1.42
CA LEU A 194 0.12 8.18 1.34
C LEU A 194 1.28 7.17 1.35
N ALA A 195 1.24 6.23 2.28
CA ALA A 195 2.09 5.05 2.25
C ALA A 195 1.36 3.93 1.50
N THR A 196 1.96 3.40 0.44
CA THR A 196 1.43 2.27 -0.35
C THR A 196 2.37 1.06 -0.25
N PRO A 197 1.89 -0.16 -0.53
CA PRO A 197 2.80 -1.26 -0.83
C PRO A 197 3.80 -0.87 -1.93
N ASN A 198 4.99 -1.46 -1.89
CA ASN A 198 5.96 -1.27 -2.97
C ASN A 198 5.55 -2.10 -4.20
N TYR A 199 4.94 -1.45 -5.19
CA TYR A 199 4.47 -2.09 -6.41
C TYR A 199 5.58 -2.31 -7.47
N ALA A 200 6.75 -1.70 -7.30
CA ALA A 200 7.88 -1.90 -8.21
C ALA A 200 8.49 -3.31 -8.07
N GLY A 201 8.30 -3.96 -6.92
CA GLY A 201 8.73 -5.34 -6.67
C GLY A 201 10.24 -5.54 -6.63
N ASN A 202 11.01 -4.46 -6.42
CA ASN A 202 12.47 -4.45 -6.50
C ASN A 202 13.14 -4.23 -5.13
N VAL A 203 12.53 -4.71 -4.05
CA VAL A 203 13.06 -4.58 -2.68
C VAL A 203 13.73 -5.87 -2.19
N PRO A 204 14.82 -5.78 -1.40
CA PRO A 204 15.38 -6.91 -0.67
C PRO A 204 14.38 -7.57 0.29
N ALA A 205 14.62 -8.83 0.65
CA ALA A 205 13.73 -9.62 1.49
C ALA A 205 13.48 -9.00 2.88
N ASP A 206 14.47 -8.31 3.45
CA ASP A 206 14.38 -7.61 4.74
C ASP A 206 13.67 -6.24 4.65
N GLN A 207 13.22 -5.85 3.46
CA GLN A 207 12.54 -4.58 3.18
C GLN A 207 11.15 -4.78 2.54
N MET A 208 10.63 -6.01 2.54
CA MET A 208 9.33 -6.35 1.94
C MET A 208 8.14 -5.66 2.64
N ASP A 209 8.28 -5.28 3.90
CA ASP A 209 7.29 -4.52 4.68
C ASP A 209 7.46 -2.99 4.55
N VAL A 210 8.52 -2.52 3.88
CA VAL A 210 8.75 -1.08 3.70
C VAL A 210 7.84 -0.57 2.60
N MET A 211 6.97 0.36 2.96
CA MET A 211 5.98 0.97 2.09
C MET A 211 6.60 2.12 1.27
N GLN A 212 6.04 2.43 0.12
CA GLN A 212 6.41 3.60 -0.67
C GLN A 212 5.63 4.82 -0.18
N GLU A 213 6.31 5.91 0.19
CA GLU A 213 5.66 7.20 0.40
C GLU A 213 5.44 7.90 -0.94
N VAL A 214 4.23 8.39 -1.16
CA VAL A 214 3.85 9.22 -2.31
C VAL A 214 3.12 10.47 -1.84
N LEU A 215 3.25 11.54 -2.63
CA LEU A 215 2.69 12.86 -2.36
C LEU A 215 1.55 13.19 -3.33
N PRO A 216 0.64 14.11 -2.95
CA PRO A 216 -0.39 14.62 -3.85
C PRO A 216 0.15 15.18 -5.16
#